data_AF-A0A2M7ETV2-F1
#
_entry.id   AF-A0A2M7ETV2-F1
#
_cell.length_a   1.000
_cell.length_b   1.000
_cell.length_c   1.000
_cell.angle_alpha   90.00
_cell.angle_beta   90.00
_cell.angle_gamma   90.00
#
_symmetry.space_group_name_H-M   'P 1'
#
loop_
_entity.id
_entity.type
_entity.pdbx_description
1 polymer ?
#
loop_
_entity_poly.entity_id
_entity_poly.type
_entity_poly.pdbx_seq_one_letter_code
_entity_poly.pdbx_strand_id
1 'polypeptide(L)'
;MSIHIAAKPGEIAETVLMPGDPLRAKWAAETFLENPVCVNETRGMLGFTGTWRNNRVTIHGSGMGMPSLSIYVNELIRDYGAKTLIRIGSAGAMQPDVGLRDVVLAMTASTLSTPSRGIFRDLNFAPCADFGLLQAAHAAAKGRDCACHVGGIYS
;
A
#
# COMPACT_ATOMS: atom_id res chain seq x y z
N MET A 1 -4.75 3.41 -19.63
CA MET A 1 -5.81 2.49 -19.20
C MET A 1 -5.27 1.08 -19.31
N SER A 2 -5.23 0.37 -18.20
CA SER A 2 -4.72 -1.00 -18.09
C SER A 2 -5.90 -1.96 -17.92
N ILE A 3 -5.63 -3.25 -17.72
CA ILE A 3 -6.67 -4.29 -17.67
C ILE A 3 -7.47 -4.19 -16.36
N HIS A 4 -6.83 -3.80 -15.25
CA HIS A 4 -7.43 -3.81 -13.91
C HIS A 4 -7.63 -2.40 -13.33
N ILE A 5 -7.03 -1.38 -13.94
CA ILE A 5 -7.16 0.02 -13.57
C ILE A 5 -7.65 0.81 -14.79
N ALA A 6 -8.87 1.34 -14.71
CA ALA A 6 -9.51 2.10 -15.78
C ALA A 6 -9.11 3.59 -15.85
N ALA A 7 -8.22 4.04 -14.95
CA ALA A 7 -7.75 5.41 -14.91
C ALA A 7 -7.15 5.85 -16.26
N LYS A 8 -7.33 7.12 -16.61
CA LYS A 8 -6.67 7.74 -17.76
C LYS A 8 -5.23 8.10 -17.40
N PRO A 9 -4.33 8.21 -18.40
CA PRO A 9 -2.99 8.74 -18.17
C PRO A 9 -3.05 10.08 -17.43
N GLY A 10 -2.25 10.22 -16.37
CA GLY A 10 -2.22 11.41 -15.53
C GLY A 10 -3.25 11.43 -14.41
N GLU A 11 -4.25 10.55 -14.34
CA GLU A 11 -5.25 10.54 -13.24
C GLU A 11 -4.74 9.89 -11.94
N ILE A 12 -3.69 9.08 -12.02
CA ILE A 12 -2.98 8.52 -10.87
C ILE A 12 -1.84 9.45 -10.46
N ALA A 13 -1.65 9.65 -9.16
CA ALA A 13 -0.55 10.41 -8.60
C ALA A 13 0.72 9.55 -8.45
N GLU A 14 1.89 10.18 -8.32
CA GLU A 14 3.14 9.45 -8.10
C GLU A 14 3.19 8.75 -6.74
N THR A 15 2.45 9.25 -5.74
CA THR A 15 2.32 8.64 -4.42
C THR A 15 0.97 7.96 -4.27
N VAL A 16 0.99 6.65 -4.01
CA VAL A 16 -0.20 5.81 -3.90
C VAL A 16 -0.25 5.12 -2.53
N LEU A 17 -1.33 5.34 -1.78
CA LEU A 17 -1.66 4.56 -0.58
C LEU A 17 -2.54 3.38 -0.95
N MET A 18 -2.20 2.18 -0.47
CA MET A 18 -2.83 0.94 -0.92
C MET A 18 -3.48 0.14 0.22
N PRO A 19 -4.71 0.48 0.63
CA PRO A 19 -5.51 -0.41 1.47
C PRO A 19 -5.88 -1.70 0.73
N GLY A 20 -6.04 -2.81 1.45
CA GLY A 20 -6.59 -4.04 0.86
C GLY A 20 -8.07 -3.93 0.48
N ASP A 21 -8.85 -3.34 1.38
CA ASP A 21 -10.29 -3.20 1.24
C ASP A 21 -10.66 -1.92 0.44
N PRO A 22 -11.41 -2.03 -0.68
CA PRO A 22 -11.85 -0.87 -1.45
C PRO A 22 -12.76 0.07 -0.66
N LEU A 23 -13.52 -0.41 0.32
CA LEU A 23 -14.34 0.44 1.18
C LEU A 23 -13.47 1.29 2.11
N ARG A 24 -12.33 0.74 2.56
CA ARG A 24 -11.32 1.53 3.29
C ARG A 24 -10.67 2.56 2.39
N ALA A 25 -10.44 2.26 1.10
CA ALA A 25 -9.96 3.24 0.14
C ALA A 25 -10.93 4.42 0.00
N LYS A 26 -12.22 4.11 -0.17
CA LYS A 26 -13.29 5.11 -0.24
C LYS A 26 -13.37 5.96 1.03
N TRP A 27 -13.46 5.32 2.20
CA TRP A 27 -13.50 6.03 3.47
C TRP A 27 -12.29 6.96 3.66
N ALA A 28 -11.08 6.48 3.38
CA ALA A 28 -9.88 7.29 3.53
C ALA A 28 -9.85 8.46 2.53
N ALA A 29 -10.31 8.25 1.29
CA ALA A 29 -10.41 9.31 0.29
C ALA A 29 -11.40 10.41 0.73
N GLU A 30 -12.60 10.03 1.16
CA GLU A 30 -13.64 10.95 1.62
C GLU A 30 -13.27 11.67 2.92
N THR A 31 -12.48 11.03 3.79
CA THR A 31 -12.11 11.57 5.10
C THR A 31 -10.91 12.52 5.02
N PHE A 32 -9.92 12.21 4.18
CA PHE A 32 -8.62 12.88 4.24
C PHE A 32 -8.27 13.71 3.00
N LEU A 33 -8.81 13.39 1.82
CA LEU A 33 -8.44 14.11 0.60
C LEU A 33 -9.36 15.31 0.37
N GLU A 34 -8.75 16.40 -0.09
CA GLU A 34 -9.44 17.51 -0.72
C GLU A 34 -9.75 17.15 -2.18
N ASN A 35 -11.00 17.39 -2.60
CA ASN A 35 -11.50 17.12 -3.95
C ASN A 35 -11.20 15.69 -4.45
N PRO A 36 -11.59 14.62 -3.72
CA PRO A 36 -11.37 13.26 -4.16
C PRO A 36 -12.17 12.96 -5.43
N VAL A 37 -11.49 12.50 -6.48
CA VAL A 37 -12.09 12.03 -7.72
C VAL A 37 -11.92 10.52 -7.80
N CYS A 38 -13.01 9.79 -8.04
CA CYS A 38 -12.93 8.35 -8.29
C CYS A 38 -12.31 8.11 -9.67
N VAL A 39 -11.16 7.44 -9.70
CA VAL A 39 -10.37 7.17 -10.92
C VAL A 39 -10.39 5.69 -11.31
N ASN A 40 -10.88 4.82 -10.44
CA ASN A 40 -11.04 3.40 -10.75
C ASN A 40 -12.20 2.78 -9.98
N GLU A 41 -13.04 2.03 -10.69
CA GLU A 41 -14.08 1.17 -10.13
C GLU A 41 -14.04 -0.25 -10.74
N THR A 42 -13.09 -0.50 -11.64
CA THR A 42 -12.94 -1.79 -12.33
C THR A 42 -12.79 -2.91 -11.32
N ARG A 43 -13.60 -3.98 -11.49
CA ARG A 43 -13.68 -5.15 -10.59
C ARG A 43 -14.05 -4.80 -9.14
N GLY A 44 -14.67 -3.65 -8.91
CA GLY A 44 -14.98 -3.14 -7.58
C GLY A 44 -13.74 -2.66 -6.82
N MET A 45 -12.59 -2.53 -7.49
CA MET A 45 -11.36 -2.07 -6.85
C MET A 45 -11.28 -0.54 -6.86
N LEU A 46 -11.89 0.06 -5.84
CA LEU A 46 -12.02 1.51 -5.75
C LEU A 46 -10.67 2.21 -5.65
N GLY A 47 -10.49 3.24 -6.48
CA GLY A 47 -9.34 4.13 -6.47
C GLY A 47 -9.75 5.59 -6.58
N PHE A 48 -9.12 6.44 -5.78
CA PHE A 48 -9.42 7.86 -5.72
C PHE A 48 -8.14 8.68 -5.78
N THR A 49 -8.16 9.79 -6.49
CA THR A 49 -7.07 10.77 -6.49
C THR A 49 -7.59 12.11 -5.99
N GLY A 50 -6.82 12.75 -5.11
CA GLY A 50 -7.14 14.07 -4.57
C GLY A 50 -5.89 14.73 -4.04
N THR A 51 -6.06 15.75 -3.19
CA THR A 51 -4.95 16.47 -2.57
C THR A 51 -4.96 16.30 -1.06
N TRP A 52 -3.81 16.06 -0.46
CA TRP A 52 -3.62 16.06 1.00
C TRP A 52 -2.48 17.02 1.36
N ARG A 53 -2.79 18.09 2.09
CA ARG A 53 -1.79 19.12 2.47
C ARG A 53 -0.94 19.61 1.28
N ASN A 54 -1.61 20.01 0.20
CA ASN A 54 -1.00 20.42 -1.08
C ASN A 54 -0.24 19.32 -1.85
N ASN A 55 -0.26 18.06 -1.40
CA ASN A 55 0.36 16.94 -2.12
C ASN A 55 -0.72 16.15 -2.85
N ARG A 56 -0.51 15.90 -4.14
CA ARG A 56 -1.39 15.03 -4.92
C ARG A 56 -1.16 13.58 -4.54
N VAL A 57 -2.21 12.87 -4.12
CA VAL A 57 -2.13 11.49 -3.63
C VAL A 57 -3.26 10.67 -4.22
N THR A 58 -2.95 9.42 -4.57
CA THR A 58 -3.94 8.41 -4.92
C THR A 58 -4.12 7.43 -3.76
N ILE A 59 -5.36 7.07 -3.43
CA ILE A 59 -5.69 5.97 -2.52
C ILE A 59 -6.38 4.90 -3.36
N HIS A 60 -5.75 3.72 -3.49
CA HIS A 60 -6.20 2.67 -4.40
C HIS A 60 -6.26 1.31 -3.71
N GLY A 61 -7.41 0.65 -3.77
CA GLY A 61 -7.59 -0.68 -3.19
C GLY A 61 -6.68 -1.72 -3.86
N SER A 62 -6.18 -2.71 -3.11
CA SER A 62 -5.31 -3.75 -3.66
C SER A 62 -5.91 -5.15 -3.65
N GLY A 63 -7.06 -5.34 -3.01
CA GLY A 63 -7.60 -6.66 -2.67
C GLY A 63 -6.74 -7.44 -1.68
N MET A 64 -6.93 -8.76 -1.64
CA MET A 64 -6.30 -9.68 -0.70
C MET A 64 -5.30 -10.62 -1.39
N GLY A 65 -4.17 -10.86 -0.72
CA GLY A 65 -3.12 -11.78 -1.16
C GLY A 65 -2.10 -11.17 -2.14
N MET A 66 -0.91 -11.78 -2.17
CA MET A 66 0.21 -11.34 -3.02
C MET A 66 -0.14 -11.30 -4.52
N PRO A 67 -0.88 -12.27 -5.10
CA PRO A 67 -1.27 -12.19 -6.52
C PRO A 67 -2.10 -10.95 -6.83
N SER A 68 -3.12 -10.65 -6.01
CA SER A 68 -3.96 -9.46 -6.18
C SER A 68 -3.14 -8.18 -6.09
N LEU A 69 -2.33 -8.03 -5.04
CA LEU A 69 -1.47 -6.86 -4.87
C LEU A 69 -0.52 -6.68 -6.06
N SER A 70 0.06 -7.79 -6.56
CA SER A 70 1.04 -7.75 -7.65
C SER A 70 0.47 -7.18 -8.94
N ILE A 71 -0.81 -7.45 -9.25
CA ILE A 71 -1.47 -6.91 -10.45
C ILE A 71 -1.49 -5.38 -10.39
N TYR A 72 -2.07 -4.83 -9.32
CA TYR A 72 -2.27 -3.39 -9.19
C TYR A 72 -0.93 -2.65 -9.07
N VAL A 73 0.01 -3.16 -8.26
CA VAL A 73 1.34 -2.53 -8.12
C VAL A 73 2.08 -2.49 -9.47
N ASN A 74 2.05 -3.57 -10.24
CA ASN A 74 2.75 -3.61 -11.54
C ASN A 74 2.12 -2.65 -12.57
N GLU A 75 0.80 -2.53 -12.62
CA GLU A 75 0.11 -1.57 -13.51
C GLU A 75 0.36 -0.13 -13.04
N LEU A 76 0.23 0.17 -11.74
CA LEU A 76 0.51 1.49 -11.17
C LEU A 76 1.91 1.99 -11.51
N ILE A 77 2.92 1.13 -11.38
CA ILE A 77 4.32 1.50 -11.68
C ILE A 77 4.54 1.66 -13.19
N ARG A 78 4.18 0.64 -13.99
CA ARG A 78 4.56 0.59 -15.42
C ARG A 78 3.71 1.50 -16.29
N ASP A 79 2.40 1.54 -16.05
CA ASP A 79 1.44 2.18 -16.95
C ASP A 79 1.04 3.58 -16.47
N TYR A 80 1.19 3.86 -15.17
CA TYR A 80 0.77 5.13 -14.54
C TYR A 80 1.90 5.92 -13.90
N GLY A 81 3.13 5.38 -13.86
CA GLY A 81 4.30 6.11 -13.39
C GLY A 81 4.35 6.32 -11.87
N ALA A 82 3.60 5.55 -11.08
CA ALA A 82 3.68 5.59 -9.62
C ALA A 82 5.12 5.34 -9.14
N LYS A 83 5.58 6.16 -8.19
CA LYS A 83 6.95 6.15 -7.65
C LYS A 83 7.00 5.67 -6.21
N THR A 84 5.98 6.01 -5.44
CA THR A 84 5.89 5.68 -4.01
C THR A 84 4.61 4.91 -3.77
N LEU A 85 4.73 3.68 -3.27
CA LEU A 85 3.58 2.85 -2.91
C LEU A 85 3.68 2.47 -1.44
N ILE A 86 2.67 2.86 -0.65
CA ILE A 86 2.60 2.56 0.79
C ILE A 86 1.37 1.70 1.04
N ARG A 87 1.58 0.42 1.35
CA ARG A 87 0.51 -0.49 1.72
C ARG A 87 0.06 -0.24 3.15
N ILE A 88 -1.24 -0.04 3.34
CA ILE A 88 -1.86 0.13 4.67
C ILE A 88 -2.83 -1.03 4.91
N GLY A 89 -2.74 -1.68 6.07
CA GLY A 89 -3.46 -2.93 6.30
C GLY A 89 -3.70 -3.20 7.78
N SER A 90 -4.45 -4.26 8.03
CA SER A 90 -4.54 -4.90 9.35
C SER A 90 -3.68 -6.15 9.35
N ALA A 91 -3.15 -6.52 10.52
CA ALA A 91 -2.41 -7.75 10.73
C ALA A 91 -2.76 -8.34 12.10
N GLY A 92 -2.55 -9.64 12.26
CA GLY A 92 -2.60 -10.30 13.57
C GLY A 92 -1.25 -10.19 14.26
N ALA A 93 -1.26 -9.94 15.57
CA ALA A 93 -0.06 -9.97 16.39
C ALA A 93 0.43 -11.40 16.57
N MET A 94 1.72 -11.64 16.34
CA MET A 94 2.39 -12.91 16.66
C MET A 94 3.21 -12.83 17.94
N GLN A 95 3.54 -11.61 18.40
CA GLN A 95 4.30 -11.36 19.60
C GLN A 95 3.36 -10.89 20.72
N PRO A 96 3.58 -11.32 21.98
CA PRO A 96 2.66 -11.02 23.09
C PRO A 96 2.66 -9.55 23.51
N ASP A 97 3.68 -8.79 23.16
CA ASP A 97 3.87 -7.37 23.46
C ASP A 97 3.26 -6.42 22.41
N VAL A 98 2.73 -6.95 21.30
CA VAL A 98 2.03 -6.15 20.28
C VAL A 98 0.54 -6.09 20.62
N GLY A 99 0.09 -4.91 21.05
CA GLY A 99 -1.28 -4.65 21.47
C GLY A 99 -2.27 -4.42 20.32
N LEU A 100 -3.57 -4.42 20.65
CA LEU A 100 -4.62 -4.08 19.69
C LEU A 100 -4.50 -2.59 19.32
N ARG A 101 -4.48 -2.31 18.00
CA ARG A 101 -4.29 -0.98 17.38
C ARG A 101 -2.86 -0.44 17.41
N ASP A 102 -1.90 -1.22 17.89
CA ASP A 102 -0.49 -0.89 17.70
C ASP A 102 -0.16 -0.82 16.20
N VAL A 103 0.77 0.06 15.85
CA VAL A 103 1.25 0.22 14.47
C VAL A 103 2.53 -0.59 14.32
N VAL A 104 2.55 -1.46 13.31
CA VAL A 104 3.76 -2.20 12.91
C VAL A 104 4.27 -1.63 11.60
N LEU A 105 5.48 -1.08 11.62
CA LEU A 105 6.22 -0.69 10.43
C LEU A 105 7.00 -1.90 9.93
N ALA A 106 6.50 -2.50 8.85
CA ALA A 106 7.06 -3.70 8.25
C ALA A 106 8.38 -3.38 7.52
N MET A 107 9.50 -3.73 8.15
CA MET A 107 10.85 -3.58 7.59
C MET A 107 11.17 -4.69 6.58
N THR A 108 10.72 -5.91 6.85
CA THR A 108 10.89 -7.08 5.97
C THR A 108 9.63 -7.94 5.97
N ALA A 109 9.47 -8.81 4.96
CA ALA A 109 8.35 -9.74 4.89
C ALA A 109 8.83 -11.17 4.62
N SER A 110 8.59 -12.09 5.56
CA SER A 110 8.76 -13.52 5.34
C SER A 110 7.50 -14.10 4.68
N THR A 111 7.66 -15.19 3.92
CA THR A 111 6.53 -15.90 3.30
C THR A 111 6.85 -17.37 3.09
N LEU A 112 5.84 -18.23 3.05
CA LEU A 112 6.00 -19.63 2.64
C LEU A 112 6.22 -19.78 1.13
N SER A 113 5.60 -18.91 0.33
CA SER A 113 5.71 -18.94 -1.14
C SER A 113 5.26 -17.61 -1.74
N THR A 114 5.93 -17.16 -2.79
CA THR A 114 5.62 -15.90 -3.48
C THR A 114 5.33 -16.15 -4.97
N PRO A 115 4.39 -15.41 -5.60
CA PRO A 115 4.21 -15.44 -7.05
C PRO A 115 5.49 -15.07 -7.81
N SER A 116 6.43 -14.35 -7.17
CA SER A 116 7.72 -13.99 -7.76
C SER A 116 8.74 -15.14 -7.82
N ARG A 117 8.45 -16.30 -7.23
CA ARG A 117 9.39 -17.44 -7.18
C ARG A 117 9.81 -17.89 -8.59
N GLY A 118 8.89 -17.91 -9.55
CA GLY A 118 9.21 -18.25 -10.94
C GLY A 118 10.16 -17.23 -11.61
N ILE A 119 10.10 -15.97 -11.20
CA ILE A 119 10.96 -14.88 -11.72
C ILE A 119 12.34 -14.96 -11.09
N PHE A 120 12.42 -15.19 -9.78
CA PHE A 120 13.69 -15.26 -9.04
C PHE A 120 14.41 -16.61 -9.16
N ARG A 121 13.73 -17.65 -9.65
CA ARG A 121 14.27 -19.01 -9.87
C ARG A 121 14.91 -19.56 -8.60
N ASP A 122 16.23 -19.65 -8.57
CA ASP A 122 17.02 -20.22 -7.47
C ASP A 122 17.34 -19.19 -6.38
N LEU A 123 17.00 -17.92 -6.59
CA LEU A 123 17.27 -16.85 -5.64
C LEU A 123 16.17 -16.78 -4.55
N ASN A 124 16.60 -16.93 -3.30
CA ASN A 124 15.78 -16.64 -2.12
C ASN A 124 15.78 -15.13 -1.85
N PHE A 125 14.88 -14.41 -2.50
CA PHE A 125 14.77 -12.96 -2.34
C PHE A 125 14.33 -12.61 -0.90
N ALA A 126 15.04 -11.66 -0.28
CA ALA A 126 14.70 -11.12 1.04
C ALA A 126 14.00 -9.76 0.86
N PRO A 127 12.65 -9.71 0.80
CA PRO A 127 11.95 -8.45 0.56
C PRO A 127 12.10 -7.53 1.77
N CYS A 128 12.53 -6.30 1.49
CA CYS A 128 12.67 -5.23 2.47
C CYS A 128 11.94 -3.97 1.99
N ALA A 129 11.52 -3.15 2.94
CA ALA A 129 10.98 -1.83 2.66
C ALA A 129 12.10 -0.89 2.18
N ASP A 130 11.72 0.14 1.42
CA ASP A 130 12.62 1.27 1.18
C ASP A 130 12.97 1.94 2.51
N PHE A 131 14.26 2.14 2.76
CA PHE A 131 14.74 2.68 4.02
C PHE A 131 14.27 4.12 4.26
N GLY A 132 14.23 4.95 3.22
CA GLY A 132 13.78 6.34 3.32
C GLY A 132 12.31 6.43 3.72
N LEU A 133 11.44 5.62 3.10
CA LEU A 133 10.03 5.51 3.46
C LEU A 133 9.84 4.96 4.88
N LEU A 134 10.59 3.92 5.25
CA LEU A 134 10.52 3.33 6.59
C LEU A 134 10.94 4.34 7.66
N GLN A 135 12.04 5.05 7.44
CA GLN A 135 12.52 6.09 8.35
C GLN A 135 11.50 7.23 8.49
N ALA A 136 10.94 7.70 7.37
CA ALA A 136 9.93 8.76 7.37
C ALA A 136 8.65 8.34 8.12
N ALA A 137 8.19 7.09 7.92
CA ALA A 137 7.04 6.54 8.63
C ALA A 137 7.32 6.43 10.13
N HIS A 138 8.50 5.97 10.52
CA HIS A 138 8.91 5.89 11.92
C HIS A 138 8.99 7.28 12.58
N ALA A 139 9.56 8.28 11.88
CA ALA A 139 9.57 9.65 12.36
C ALA A 139 8.14 10.22 12.52
N ALA A 140 7.25 9.95 11.57
CA ALA A 140 5.85 10.37 11.64
C ALA A 140 5.09 9.69 12.79
N ALA A 141 5.43 8.44 13.13
CA ALA A 141 4.81 7.70 14.22
C ALA A 141 5.20 8.24 15.61
N LYS A 142 6.42 8.75 15.80
CA LYS A 142 6.87 9.31 17.09
C LYS A 142 6.01 10.48 17.59
N GLY A 143 5.32 11.19 16.70
CA GLY A 143 4.42 12.30 17.05
C GLY A 143 2.97 11.87 17.29
N ARG A 144 2.69 10.57 17.36
CA ARG A 144 1.33 10.02 17.52
C ARG A 144 1.21 9.30 18.85
N ASP A 145 0.02 9.36 19.41
CA ASP A 145 -0.37 8.59 20.59
C ASP A 145 -0.74 7.15 20.18
N CYS A 146 0.26 6.42 19.67
CA CYS A 146 0.15 4.99 19.39
C CYS A 146 1.50 4.30 19.59
N ALA A 147 1.47 3.08 20.13
CA ALA A 147 2.66 2.25 20.17
C ALA A 147 3.07 1.87 18.74
N CYS A 148 4.36 2.06 18.44
CA CYS A 148 4.93 1.82 17.12
C CYS A 148 6.07 0.81 17.23
N HIS A 149 5.95 -0.28 16.48
CA HIS A 149 6.93 -1.35 16.38
C HIS A 149 7.57 -1.33 15.00
N VAL A 150 8.84 -1.73 14.90
CA VAL A 150 9.56 -1.86 13.62
C VAL A 150 10.15 -3.26 13.54
N GLY A 151 9.84 -4.02 12.49
CA GLY A 151 10.29 -5.40 12.42
C GLY A 151 9.83 -6.15 11.18
N GLY A 152 10.09 -7.46 11.18
CA GLY A 152 9.62 -8.37 10.14
C GLY A 152 8.14 -8.71 10.31
N ILE A 153 7.44 -8.88 9.20
CA ILE A 153 6.08 -9.43 9.15
C ILE A 153 6.08 -10.77 8.40
N TYR A 154 4.96 -11.50 8.49
CA TYR A 154 4.71 -12.70 7.71
C TYR A 154 3.57 -12.45 6.72
N SER A 155 3.79 -12.79 5.44
CA SER A 155 2.88 -12.58 4.30
C SER A 155 2.45 -13.88 3.63
#